data_AF-A0A8J5BTG6-F1
#
_entry.id   AF-A0A8J5BTG6-F1
#
_cell.length_a   1.000
_cell.length_b   1.000
_cell.length_c   1.000
_cell.angle_alpha   90.00
_cell.angle_beta   90.00
_cell.angle_gamma   90.00
#
_symmetry.space_group_name_H-M   'P 1'
#
loop_
_entity.id
_entity.type
_entity.pdbx_description
1 polymer ?
#
loop_
_entity_poly.entity_id
_entity_poly.type
_entity_poly.pdbx_seq_one_letter_code
_entity_poly.pdbx_strand_id
1 'polypeptide(L)'
;MVDCKVIKPTILLDHLEWEKLSLRNTTTFNEKSIILALSSPTSQSECNAEEAYSWRKGQAIFASGSTFDPIEYDGKVLVPRQV
;
A
#
# COMPACT_ATOMS: atom_id res chain seq x y z
N MET A 1 16.21 13.36 2.98
CA MET A 1 14.85 12.80 3.14
C MET A 1 13.98 13.85 3.81
N VAL A 2 12.81 14.15 3.24
CA VAL A 2 11.82 15.05 3.85
C VAL A 2 10.87 14.20 4.71
N ASP A 3 10.53 14.67 5.91
CA ASP A 3 9.63 13.95 6.82
C ASP A 3 8.22 13.84 6.21
N CYS A 4 7.69 12.61 6.16
CA CYS A 4 6.36 12.30 5.63
C CYS A 4 5.23 13.01 6.41
N LYS A 5 5.48 13.41 7.67
CA LYS A 5 4.57 14.26 8.46
C LYS A 5 4.34 15.64 7.85
N VAL A 6 5.32 16.15 7.11
CA VAL A 6 5.26 17.47 6.47
C VAL A 6 4.54 17.37 5.13
N ILE A 7 4.84 16.35 4.33
CA ILE A 7 4.28 16.20 2.98
C ILE A 7 2.85 15.65 3.02
N LYS A 8 2.56 14.70 3.91
CA LYS A 8 1.27 13.98 3.99
C LYS A 8 0.82 13.50 2.60
N PRO A 9 1.61 12.64 1.93
CA PRO A 9 1.32 12.26 0.55
C PRO A 9 0.04 11.41 0.45
N THR A 10 -0.76 11.68 -0.58
CA THR A 10 -1.96 10.89 -0.89
C THR A 10 -1.64 9.69 -1.78
N ILE A 11 -0.66 9.84 -2.67
CA ILE A 11 -0.19 8.80 -3.57
C ILE A 11 1.23 8.43 -3.18
N LEU A 12 1.46 7.14 -3.02
CA LEU A 12 2.75 6.54 -2.72
C LEU A 12 3.09 5.61 -3.88
N LEU A 13 4.10 6.02 -4.65
CA LEU A 13 4.68 5.22 -5.72
C LEU A 13 5.92 4.56 -5.17
N ASP A 14 5.97 3.23 -5.22
CA ASP A 14 7.16 2.50 -4.84
C ASP A 14 7.98 2.04 -6.04
N HIS A 15 9.30 2.20 -5.94
CA HIS A 15 10.32 1.72 -6.89
C HIS A 15 11.60 1.27 -6.13
N LEU A 16 11.67 1.40 -4.79
CA LEU A 16 12.89 1.15 -4.01
C LEU A 16 12.54 0.39 -2.73
N GLU A 17 13.46 -0.43 -2.20
CA GLU A 17 13.22 -1.16 -0.94
C GLU A 17 13.03 -0.21 0.26
N TRP A 18 11.79 0.16 0.55
CA TRP A 18 11.43 0.92 1.74
C TRP A 18 11.19 -0.02 2.92
N GLU A 19 11.63 0.39 4.12
CA GLU A 19 11.24 -0.30 5.34
C GLU A 19 9.72 -0.22 5.54
N LYS A 20 9.08 -1.36 5.85
CA LYS A 20 7.63 -1.47 6.08
C LYS A 20 7.07 -0.43 7.06
N LEU A 21 7.84 -0.08 8.10
CA LEU A 21 7.45 0.93 9.09
C LEU A 21 7.31 2.32 8.47
N SER A 22 8.17 2.67 7.51
CA SER A 22 8.13 3.93 6.79
C SER A 22 6.91 4.02 5.87
N LEU A 23 6.58 2.94 5.16
CA LEU A 23 5.37 2.84 4.34
C LEU A 23 4.10 2.96 5.20
N ARG A 24 4.04 2.23 6.32
CA ARG A 24 2.92 2.34 7.28
C ARG A 24 2.74 3.77 7.79
N ASN A 25 3.80 4.42 8.25
CA ASN A 25 3.70 5.77 8.77
C ASN A 25 3.22 6.75 7.69
N THR A 26 3.75 6.63 6.49
CA THR A 26 3.41 7.51 5.36
C THR A 26 1.96 7.31 4.92
N THR A 27 1.51 6.06 4.87
CA THR A 27 0.14 5.76 4.52
C THR A 27 -0.80 6.30 5.57
N THR A 28 -0.46 6.31 6.87
CA THR A 28 -1.35 6.76 7.99
C THR A 28 -1.80 8.23 7.99
N PHE A 29 -1.29 9.10 7.11
CA PHE A 29 -1.70 10.52 7.07
C PHE A 29 -2.99 10.84 6.30
N ASN A 30 -3.31 10.16 5.18
CA ASN A 30 -4.54 10.39 4.40
C ASN A 30 -5.52 9.20 4.37
N GLU A 31 -6.79 9.40 4.75
CA GLU A 31 -7.83 8.34 4.82
C GLU A 31 -7.90 7.49 3.54
N LYS A 32 -7.82 8.14 2.37
CA LYS A 32 -7.77 7.48 1.05
C LYS A 32 -6.35 7.52 0.50
N SER A 33 -5.47 6.71 1.08
CA SER A 33 -4.10 6.56 0.59
C SER A 33 -4.09 5.65 -0.65
N ILE A 34 -3.36 6.04 -1.69
CA ILE A 34 -3.08 5.18 -2.85
C ILE A 34 -1.68 4.62 -2.69
N ILE A 35 -1.55 3.29 -2.67
CA ILE A 35 -0.29 2.55 -2.51
C ILE A 35 -0.06 1.77 -3.80
N LEU A 36 1.03 2.06 -4.50
CA LEU A 36 1.41 1.40 -5.74
C LEU A 36 2.74 0.66 -5.53
N ALA A 37 2.65 -0.66 -5.34
CA ALA A 37 3.80 -1.56 -5.16
C ALA A 37 4.24 -2.13 -6.52
N LEU A 38 5.08 -1.39 -7.24
CA LEU A 38 5.43 -1.71 -8.63
C LEU A 38 6.51 -2.80 -8.75
N SER A 39 7.16 -3.20 -7.65
CA SER A 39 8.18 -4.23 -7.65
C SER A 39 7.61 -5.62 -7.95
N SER A 40 8.39 -6.39 -8.71
CA SER A 40 8.06 -7.76 -9.13
C SER A 40 9.28 -8.66 -8.96
N PRO A 41 9.12 -9.94 -8.56
CA PRO A 41 7.88 -10.69 -8.30
C PRO A 41 7.24 -10.38 -6.93
N THR A 42 6.04 -10.91 -6.65
CA THR A 42 5.28 -10.68 -5.40
C THR A 42 6.11 -10.87 -4.12
N SER A 43 7.05 -11.83 -4.12
CA SER A 43 7.96 -12.08 -2.99
C SER A 43 8.94 -10.95 -2.69
N GLN A 44 9.12 -10.02 -3.63
CA GLN A 44 9.93 -8.81 -3.50
C GLN A 44 9.05 -7.55 -3.33
N SER A 45 7.73 -7.72 -3.19
CA SER A 45 6.85 -6.58 -2.96
C SER A 45 7.06 -6.03 -1.55
N GLU A 46 7.25 -4.73 -1.46
CA GLU A 46 7.54 -4.00 -0.23
C GLU A 46 6.32 -3.92 0.70
N CYS A 47 5.13 -4.03 0.11
CA CYS A 47 3.85 -3.98 0.80
C CYS A 47 2.85 -4.93 0.15
N ASN A 48 2.33 -5.87 0.94
CA ASN A 48 1.26 -6.75 0.47
C ASN A 48 -0.10 -6.04 0.55
N ALA A 49 -1.04 -6.48 -0.29
CA ALA A 49 -2.40 -5.96 -0.29
C ALA A 49 -3.08 -6.03 1.10
N GLU A 50 -2.85 -7.12 1.86
CA GLU A 50 -3.38 -7.29 3.21
C GLU A 50 -2.82 -6.26 4.19
N GLU A 51 -1.52 -5.97 4.12
CA GLU A 51 -0.87 -4.96 4.97
C GLU A 51 -1.43 -3.56 4.65
N ALA A 52 -1.51 -3.23 3.36
CA ALA A 52 -2.04 -1.96 2.87
C ALA A 52 -3.48 -1.72 3.37
N TYR A 53 -4.37 -2.70 3.21
CA TYR A 53 -5.74 -2.60 3.68
C TYR A 53 -5.81 -2.57 5.21
N SER A 54 -5.00 -3.36 5.91
CA SER A 54 -4.98 -3.37 7.38
C SER A 54 -4.53 -2.04 7.97
N TRP A 55 -3.51 -1.40 7.40
CA TRP A 55 -3.05 -0.08 7.85
C TRP A 55 -4.14 0.99 7.72
N ARG A 56 -5.07 0.80 6.78
CA ARG A 56 -6.14 1.75 6.46
C ARG A 56 -7.54 1.26 6.69
N LYS A 57 -7.73 0.21 7.48
CA LYS A 57 -9.06 -0.33 7.78
C LYS A 57 -9.90 -0.56 6.51
N GLY A 58 -9.26 -1.08 5.45
CA GLY A 58 -9.88 -1.35 4.15
C GLY A 58 -10.12 -0.11 3.26
N GLN A 59 -9.65 1.08 3.63
CA GLN A 59 -9.85 2.31 2.86
C GLN A 59 -8.73 2.65 1.87
N ALA A 60 -7.59 1.96 1.95
CA ALA A 60 -6.50 2.16 1.00
C ALA A 60 -6.92 1.68 -0.40
N ILE A 61 -6.43 2.38 -1.42
CA ILE A 61 -6.44 1.88 -2.80
C ILE A 61 -5.07 1.25 -3.04
N PHE A 62 -5.03 -0.06 -3.27
CA PHE A 62 -3.80 -0.79 -3.51
C PHE A 62 -3.74 -1.27 -4.96
N ALA A 63 -2.60 -1.05 -5.62
CA ALA A 63 -2.28 -1.73 -6.87
C ALA A 63 -0.81 -2.18 -6.89
N SER A 64 -0.53 -3.22 -7.68
CA SER A 64 0.82 -3.76 -7.83
C SER A 64 1.11 -4.17 -9.27
N GLY A 65 2.40 -4.20 -9.63
CA GLY A 65 2.83 -4.85 -10.87
C GLY A 65 2.69 -6.37 -10.83
N SER A 66 2.70 -6.96 -9.63
CA SER A 66 2.50 -8.40 -9.41
C SER A 66 1.03 -8.72 -9.12
N THR A 67 0.61 -9.94 -9.48
CA THR A 67 -0.76 -10.40 -9.19
C THR A 67 -0.90 -10.76 -7.71
N PHE A 68 -2.00 -10.31 -7.10
CA PHE A 68 -2.41 -10.65 -5.74
C PHE A 68 -3.84 -11.18 -5.75
N ASP A 69 -4.11 -12.12 -4.85
CA ASP A 69 -5.46 -12.65 -4.67
C ASP A 69 -6.39 -11.63 -3.97
N PRO A 70 -7.71 -11.69 -4.24
CA PRO A 70 -8.69 -10.97 -3.43
C PRO A 70 -8.59 -11.33 -1.95
N ILE A 71 -8.85 -10.35 -1.09
CA ILE A 71 -8.76 -10.51 0.36
C ILE A 71 -10.04 -10.04 1.02
N GLU A 72 -10.48 -10.80 2.02
CA GLU A 72 -11.62 -10.42 2.85
C GLU A 72 -11.15 -9.52 3.99
N TYR A 73 -11.72 -8.32 4.09
CA TYR A 73 -11.47 -7.38 5.16
C TYR A 73 -12.80 -6.86 5.70
N ASP A 74 -13.08 -7.09 6.99
CA ASP A 74 -14.30 -6.62 7.67
C ASP A 74 -15.60 -7.01 6.92
N GLY A 75 -15.67 -8.27 6.48
CA GLY A 75 -16.81 -8.81 5.72
C GLY A 75 -16.95 -8.29 4.29
N LYS A 76 -15.95 -7.58 3.76
CA LYS A 76 -15.90 -7.07 2.39
C LYS A 76 -14.75 -7.71 1.63
N VAL A 77 -14.99 -8.10 0.38
CA VAL A 77 -13.92 -8.56 -0.51
C VAL A 77 -13.27 -7.35 -1.17
N LEU A 78 -11.99 -7.14 -0.87
CA LEU A 78 -11.13 -6.13 -1.46
C LEU A 78 -10.26 -6.78 -2.54
N VAL A 79 -10.40 -6.29 -3.77
CA VAL A 79 -9.67 -6.83 -4.93
C VAL A 79 -8.51 -5.89 -5.25
N PRO A 80 -7.25 -6.30 -5.00
CA PRO A 80 -6.09 -5.53 -5.42
C PRO A 80 -6.06 -5.43 -6.95
N ARG A 81 -5.70 -4.26 -7.48
CA ARG A 81 -5.60 -4.06 -8.93
C ARG A 81 -4.17 -4.26 -9.42
N GLN A 82 -4.04 -4.73 -10.65
CA GLN A 82 -2.75 -4.79 -11.33
C GLN A 82 -2.53 -3.50 -12.13
N VAL A 83 -1.29 -3.01 -12.17
CA VAL A 83 -0.84 -1.84 -12.95
C VAL A 83 0.25 -2.20 -13.94
#